data_AF-A0A6L7IHC6-F1
#
_entry.id   AF-A0A6L7IHC6-F1
#
_cell.length_a   1.000
_cell.length_b   1.000
_cell.length_c   1.000
_cell.angle_alpha   90.00
_cell.angle_beta   90.00
_cell.angle_gamma   90.00
#
_symmetry.space_group_name_H-M   'P 1'
#
loop_
_entity.id
_entity.type
_entity.pdbx_description
1 polymer ?
#
loop_
_entity_poly.entity_id
_entity_poly.type
_entity_poly.pdbx_seq_one_letter_code
_entity_poly.pdbx_strand_id
1 'polypeptide(L)'
;MNKFFVLVGLFITSFFNTQVLYDDNIKGYEGGSEQFYADLNDALVKNGFEKCNNRMSEMFVAKVEIIEGIARINNKNVLDDCATQWFIKGFNNINKSKKWKYADGNLNKFSITFYPIDYGKNFMKGYTPEKLVKNAEFPGGTIAFRNALFEKLRNQNINLKDLQIVVNFTINKEGDLNNIIVEKPQNLGLDLKSKIIKSIEQINTKWKPQSFRNIPVSSRFRIPITFKG
;
A
#
# COMPACT_ATOMS: atom_id res chain seq x y z
N MET A 1 24.71 -49.88 8.89
CA MET A 1 24.27 -48.81 9.81
C MET A 1 24.42 -47.47 9.09
N ASN A 2 23.41 -47.08 8.30
CA ASN A 2 23.44 -45.82 7.55
C ASN A 2 22.76 -44.71 8.36
N LYS A 3 23.54 -43.69 8.71
CA LYS A 3 23.07 -42.49 9.42
C LYS A 3 22.27 -41.62 8.43
N PHE A 4 20.97 -41.52 8.65
CA PHE A 4 20.10 -40.58 7.94
C PHE A 4 20.34 -39.17 8.50
N PHE A 5 20.98 -38.30 7.71
CA PHE A 5 21.09 -36.88 8.03
C PHE A 5 19.76 -36.21 7.71
N VAL A 6 19.01 -35.81 8.73
CA VAL A 6 17.81 -34.97 8.58
C VAL A 6 18.29 -33.53 8.39
N LEU A 7 18.29 -33.07 7.14
CA LEU A 7 18.56 -31.68 6.79
C LEU A 7 17.29 -30.86 7.11
N VAL A 8 17.29 -30.19 8.27
CA VAL A 8 16.24 -29.23 8.64
C VAL A 8 16.42 -28.02 7.73
N GLY A 9 15.59 -27.94 6.69
CA GLY A 9 15.52 -26.78 5.80
C GLY A 9 15.14 -25.53 6.58
N LEU A 10 16.09 -24.60 6.69
CA LEU A 10 15.83 -23.22 7.11
C LEU A 10 14.90 -22.56 6.09
N PHE A 11 13.60 -22.56 6.36
CA PHE A 11 12.65 -21.68 5.70
C PHE A 11 13.00 -20.24 6.10
N ILE A 12 13.84 -19.61 5.29
CA ILE A 12 14.03 -18.16 5.30
C ILE A 12 12.70 -17.58 4.80
N THR A 13 11.81 -17.24 5.72
CA THR A 13 10.63 -16.45 5.39
C THR A 13 11.11 -15.08 4.98
N SER A 14 11.22 -14.87 3.67
CA SER A 14 11.36 -13.56 3.06
C SER A 14 10.23 -12.66 3.57
N PHE A 15 10.59 -11.67 4.40
CA PHE A 15 9.67 -10.61 4.78
C PHE A 15 9.36 -9.79 3.53
N PHE A 16 8.24 -10.09 2.89
CA PHE A 16 7.60 -9.14 1.98
C PHE A 16 7.18 -7.92 2.81
N ASN A 17 7.98 -6.86 2.73
CA ASN A 17 7.49 -5.50 2.97
C ASN A 17 6.54 -5.16 1.84
N THR A 18 5.29 -5.61 1.92
CA THR A 18 4.22 -5.08 1.09
C THR A 18 3.36 -4.17 1.94
N GLN A 19 3.88 -2.97 2.21
CA GLN A 19 3.01 -1.83 1.92
C GLN A 19 2.83 -1.91 0.40
N VAL A 20 1.61 -2.15 -0.09
CA VAL A 20 1.33 -1.93 -1.51
C VAL A 20 1.61 -0.44 -1.71
N LEU A 21 2.79 -0.14 -2.24
CA LEU A 21 3.21 1.21 -2.54
C LEU A 21 2.37 1.60 -3.76
N TYR A 22 1.17 2.11 -3.51
CA TYR A 22 0.43 2.90 -4.48
C TYR A 22 1.19 4.21 -4.64
N ASP A 23 2.22 4.15 -5.49
CA ASP A 23 2.98 5.31 -5.92
C ASP A 23 2.68 5.48 -7.41
N ASP A 24 1.40 5.72 -7.77
CA ASP A 24 1.00 6.21 -9.10
C ASP A 24 1.30 7.71 -9.18
N ASN A 25 2.57 8.05 -8.92
CA ASN A 25 3.14 9.31 -9.36
C ASN A 25 3.39 9.18 -10.87
N ILE A 26 2.36 9.38 -11.68
CA ILE A 26 2.46 9.42 -13.14
C ILE A 26 3.33 10.63 -13.49
N LYS A 27 4.60 10.38 -13.80
CA LYS A 27 5.58 11.41 -14.09
C LYS A 27 5.60 11.70 -15.59
N GLY A 28 5.78 12.96 -15.94
CA GLY A 28 5.87 13.37 -17.34
C GLY A 28 4.52 13.46 -18.07
N TYR A 29 3.37 13.37 -17.40
CA TYR A 29 2.10 13.76 -18.01
C TYR A 29 1.78 15.23 -17.72
N GLU A 30 1.38 15.99 -18.74
CA GLU A 30 0.95 17.37 -18.57
C GLU A 30 -0.28 17.47 -17.65
N GLY A 31 -0.16 18.24 -16.55
CA GLY A 31 -1.19 18.33 -15.52
C GLY A 31 -1.12 17.24 -14.44
N GLY A 32 -0.14 16.34 -14.50
CA GLY A 32 0.11 15.30 -13.48
C GLY A 32 -0.92 14.16 -13.48
N SER A 33 -0.89 13.34 -12.42
CA SER A 33 -1.73 12.13 -12.31
C SER A 33 -3.23 12.42 -12.41
N GLU A 34 -3.74 13.45 -11.74
CA GLU A 34 -5.17 13.79 -11.78
C GLU A 34 -5.64 14.11 -13.20
N GLN A 35 -4.84 14.87 -13.96
CA GLN A 35 -5.16 15.19 -15.35
C GLN A 35 -5.06 13.96 -16.24
N PHE A 36 -4.05 13.11 -16.06
CA PHE A 36 -3.94 11.84 -16.78
C PHE A 36 -5.21 10.99 -16.61
N TYR A 37 -5.66 10.80 -15.37
CA TYR A 37 -6.83 9.97 -15.11
C TYR A 37 -8.12 10.60 -15.64
N ALA A 38 -8.24 11.93 -15.61
CA ALA A 38 -9.36 12.63 -16.23
C ALA A 38 -9.37 12.45 -17.76
N ASP A 39 -8.22 12.62 -18.41
CA ASP A 39 -8.07 12.43 -19.86
C ASP A 39 -8.31 10.97 -20.26
N LEU A 40 -7.88 10.00 -19.43
CA LEU A 40 -8.17 8.59 -19.61
C LEU A 40 -9.66 8.32 -19.53
N ASN A 41 -10.35 8.85 -18.53
CA ASN A 41 -11.80 8.73 -18.43
C ASN A 41 -12.52 9.29 -19.66
N ASP A 42 -12.12 10.49 -20.09
CA ASP A 42 -12.67 11.11 -21.28
C ASP A 42 -12.45 10.26 -22.53
N ALA A 43 -11.24 9.73 -22.71
CA ALA A 43 -10.91 8.83 -23.81
C ALA A 43 -11.76 7.55 -23.78
N LEU A 44 -11.99 6.96 -22.60
CA LEU A 44 -12.78 5.74 -22.46
C LEU A 44 -14.27 5.97 -22.72
N VAL A 45 -14.82 7.10 -22.26
CA VAL A 45 -16.25 7.44 -22.39
C VAL A 45 -16.59 7.93 -23.79
N LYS A 46 -15.82 8.86 -24.36
CA LYS A 46 -16.12 9.48 -25.68
C LYS A 46 -16.09 8.48 -26.83
N ASN A 47 -15.26 7.44 -26.72
CA ASN A 47 -15.12 6.41 -27.77
C ASN A 47 -16.10 5.24 -27.60
N GLY A 48 -16.99 5.28 -26.61
CA GLY A 48 -18.05 4.27 -26.44
C GLY A 48 -17.54 2.85 -26.22
N PHE A 49 -16.33 2.69 -25.65
CA PHE A 49 -15.77 1.36 -25.45
C PHE A 49 -16.62 0.54 -24.48
N GLU A 50 -16.81 -0.74 -24.80
CA GLU A 50 -17.52 -1.69 -23.95
C GLU A 50 -16.86 -1.75 -22.57
N LYS A 51 -17.68 -1.60 -21.52
CA LYS A 51 -17.22 -1.56 -20.14
C LYS A 51 -16.99 -2.98 -19.63
N CYS A 52 -16.00 -3.12 -18.76
CA CYS A 52 -15.82 -4.36 -18.00
C CYS A 52 -16.97 -4.61 -17.03
N ASN A 53 -17.02 -5.84 -16.51
CA ASN A 53 -18.03 -6.30 -15.55
C ASN A 53 -17.96 -5.59 -14.17
N ASN A 54 -17.16 -4.52 -14.04
CA ASN A 54 -17.06 -3.64 -12.88
C ASN A 54 -16.83 -4.41 -11.57
N ARG A 55 -16.01 -5.47 -11.60
CA ARG A 55 -15.69 -6.23 -10.39
C ARG A 55 -14.76 -5.40 -9.51
N MET A 56 -15.03 -5.38 -8.21
CA MET A 56 -14.26 -4.58 -7.25
C MET A 56 -12.76 -4.92 -7.23
N SER A 57 -12.42 -6.18 -7.46
CA SER A 57 -11.04 -6.71 -7.46
C SER A 57 -10.37 -6.66 -8.84
N GLU A 58 -11.10 -6.29 -9.89
CA GLU A 58 -10.55 -6.24 -11.24
C GLU A 58 -9.68 -4.99 -11.39
N MET A 59 -8.45 -5.20 -11.84
CA MET A 59 -7.47 -4.14 -12.02
C MET A 59 -6.40 -4.53 -13.04
N PHE A 60 -5.77 -3.54 -13.64
CA PHE A 60 -4.57 -3.69 -14.45
C PHE A 60 -3.49 -2.75 -13.93
N VAL A 61 -2.23 -3.20 -13.92
CA VAL A 61 -1.07 -2.34 -13.60
C VAL A 61 -0.18 -2.29 -14.83
N ALA A 62 -0.20 -1.14 -15.49
CA ALA A 62 0.66 -0.88 -16.64
C ALA A 62 2.03 -0.42 -16.16
N LYS A 63 3.09 -1.12 -16.55
CA LYS A 63 4.45 -0.61 -16.46
C LYS A 63 4.69 0.22 -17.70
N VAL A 64 5.02 1.50 -17.52
CA VAL A 64 5.11 2.47 -18.60
C VAL A 64 6.53 3.01 -18.68
N GLU A 65 7.02 3.18 -19.91
CA GLU A 65 8.27 3.85 -20.22
C GLU A 65 8.05 4.97 -21.24
N ILE A 66 8.55 6.16 -20.96
CA ILE A 66 8.53 7.29 -21.88
C ILE A 66 9.85 7.30 -22.66
N ILE A 67 9.77 7.14 -23.98
CA ILE A 67 10.92 7.21 -24.88
C ILE A 67 10.59 8.28 -25.92
N GLU A 68 11.41 9.34 -25.96
CA GLU A 68 11.25 10.47 -26.89
C GLU A 68 9.86 11.12 -26.83
N GLY A 69 9.31 11.28 -25.61
CA GLY A 69 7.98 11.86 -25.41
C GLY A 69 6.81 10.94 -25.78
N ILE A 70 7.08 9.65 -26.06
CA ILE A 70 6.06 8.64 -26.33
C ILE A 70 6.03 7.63 -25.18
N ALA A 71 4.89 7.53 -24.50
CA ALA A 71 4.67 6.55 -23.45
C ALA A 71 4.30 5.18 -24.05
N ARG A 72 5.00 4.12 -23.63
CA ARG A 72 4.79 2.73 -24.07
C ARG A 72 4.60 1.81 -22.87
N ILE A 73 3.70 0.85 -23.01
CA ILE A 73 3.49 -0.22 -22.01
C ILE A 73 4.57 -1.28 -22.21
N ASN A 74 5.32 -1.63 -21.16
CA ASN A 74 6.45 -2.57 -21.18
C ASN A 74 6.26 -3.79 -20.26
N ASN A 75 5.01 -4.13 -19.92
CA ASN A 75 4.68 -5.36 -19.19
C ASN A 75 5.23 -6.59 -19.95
N LYS A 76 5.96 -7.47 -19.25
CA LYS A 76 6.47 -8.73 -19.84
C LYS A 76 5.35 -9.66 -20.31
N ASN A 77 4.28 -9.73 -19.53
CA ASN A 77 3.10 -10.53 -19.82
C ASN A 77 1.89 -9.59 -19.74
N VAL A 78 1.18 -9.43 -20.85
CA VAL A 78 -0.07 -8.66 -20.95
C VAL A 78 -1.19 -9.69 -21.07
N LEU A 79 -2.07 -9.73 -20.09
CA LEU A 79 -3.22 -10.64 -20.11
C LEU A 79 -4.28 -10.11 -21.07
N ASP A 80 -4.96 -11.01 -21.79
CA ASP A 80 -6.09 -10.65 -22.63
C ASP A 80 -7.40 -10.62 -21.83
N ASP A 81 -7.39 -9.85 -20.73
CA ASP A 81 -8.57 -9.62 -19.90
C ASP A 81 -9.19 -8.24 -20.19
N CYS A 82 -10.44 -8.06 -19.76
CA CYS A 82 -11.17 -6.84 -20.06
C CYS A 82 -10.47 -5.58 -19.54
N ALA A 83 -9.99 -5.61 -18.29
CA ALA A 83 -9.32 -4.45 -17.68
C ALA A 83 -8.11 -4.01 -18.50
N THR A 84 -7.31 -4.98 -18.93
CA THR A 84 -6.12 -4.77 -19.74
C THR A 84 -6.47 -4.21 -21.12
N GLN A 85 -7.42 -4.82 -21.82
CA GLN A 85 -7.86 -4.36 -23.14
C GLN A 85 -8.49 -2.97 -23.09
N TRP A 86 -9.31 -2.69 -22.09
CA TRP A 86 -9.96 -1.40 -21.93
C TRP A 86 -8.94 -0.31 -21.62
N PHE A 87 -7.98 -0.59 -20.72
CA PHE A 87 -6.87 0.31 -20.45
C PHE A 87 -6.05 0.60 -21.70
N ILE A 88 -5.63 -0.43 -22.45
CA ILE A 88 -4.81 -0.27 -23.67
C ILE A 88 -5.53 0.62 -24.71
N LYS A 89 -6.84 0.42 -24.91
CA LYS A 89 -7.64 1.25 -25.81
C LYS A 89 -7.64 2.73 -25.39
N GLY A 90 -7.88 3.01 -24.11
CA GLY A 90 -7.84 4.36 -23.55
C GLY A 90 -6.44 4.98 -23.63
N PHE A 91 -5.41 4.24 -23.22
CA PHE A 91 -4.02 4.66 -23.24
C PHE A 91 -3.54 5.01 -24.66
N ASN A 92 -3.87 4.18 -25.65
CA ASN A 92 -3.55 4.45 -27.05
C ASN A 92 -4.25 5.71 -27.59
N ASN A 93 -5.45 6.04 -27.08
CA ASN A 93 -6.12 7.29 -27.40
C ASN A 93 -5.42 8.49 -26.76
N ILE A 94 -5.06 8.40 -25.48
CA ILE A 94 -4.28 9.43 -24.77
C ILE A 94 -2.96 9.74 -25.48
N ASN A 95 -2.25 8.72 -25.96
CA ASN A 95 -0.98 8.90 -26.67
C ASN A 95 -1.09 9.82 -27.91
N LYS A 96 -2.29 9.98 -28.49
CA LYS A 96 -2.52 10.91 -29.61
C LYS A 96 -2.51 12.38 -29.20
N SER A 97 -2.73 12.67 -27.91
CA SER A 97 -2.82 14.05 -27.38
C SER A 97 -1.46 14.74 -27.22
N LYS A 98 -0.34 14.01 -27.34
CA LYS A 98 1.04 14.52 -27.15
C LYS A 98 1.28 15.24 -25.81
N LYS A 99 0.48 14.95 -24.78
CA LYS A 99 0.62 15.49 -23.41
C LYS A 99 1.73 14.84 -22.58
N TRP A 100 2.40 13.83 -23.13
CA TRP A 100 3.59 13.25 -22.51
C TRP A 100 4.80 14.13 -22.76
N LYS A 101 5.52 14.45 -21.69
CA LYS A 101 6.76 15.22 -21.68
C LYS A 101 7.93 14.29 -21.40
N TYR A 102 9.09 14.64 -21.95
CA TYR A 102 10.33 13.92 -21.65
C TYR A 102 10.57 13.91 -20.13
N ALA A 103 10.87 12.74 -19.59
CA ALA A 103 11.24 12.57 -18.20
C ALA A 103 12.71 12.09 -18.18
N ASP A 104 13.58 12.88 -17.57
CA ASP A 104 15.01 12.58 -17.51
C ASP A 104 15.30 11.41 -16.53
N GLY A 105 16.32 10.62 -16.87
CA GLY A 105 16.82 9.52 -16.04
C GLY A 105 15.75 8.50 -15.64
N ASN A 106 15.73 8.13 -14.36
CA ASN A 106 14.82 7.11 -13.80
C ASN A 106 13.34 7.56 -13.73
N LEU A 107 13.01 8.80 -14.14
CA LEU A 107 11.62 9.30 -14.12
C LEU A 107 10.83 8.90 -15.37
N ASN A 108 11.51 8.34 -16.38
CA ASN A 108 10.85 7.83 -17.57
C ASN A 108 10.12 6.50 -17.36
N LYS A 109 10.33 5.80 -16.24
CA LYS A 109 9.69 4.53 -15.90
C LYS A 109 8.81 4.66 -14.67
N PHE A 110 7.55 4.24 -14.78
CA PHE A 110 6.59 4.26 -13.68
C PHE A 110 5.49 3.22 -13.89
N SER A 111 4.62 3.06 -12.89
CA SER A 111 3.44 2.22 -12.99
C SER A 111 2.18 3.08 -13.05
N ILE A 112 1.16 2.61 -13.77
CA ILE A 112 -0.18 3.18 -13.76
C ILE A 112 -1.13 2.09 -13.30
N THR A 113 -1.78 2.30 -12.16
CA THR A 113 -2.87 1.44 -11.71
C THR A 113 -4.18 1.85 -12.36
N PHE A 114 -4.89 0.87 -12.93
CA PHE A 114 -6.18 1.05 -13.57
C PHE A 114 -7.22 0.14 -12.94
N TYR A 115 -8.29 0.76 -12.44
CA TYR A 115 -9.45 0.09 -11.89
C TYR A 115 -10.69 0.37 -12.74
N PRO A 116 -11.15 -0.56 -13.59
CA PRO A 116 -12.29 -0.36 -14.47
C PRO A 116 -13.53 0.25 -13.79
N ILE A 117 -13.86 -0.22 -12.59
CA ILE A 117 -15.04 0.20 -11.83
C ILE A 117 -15.08 1.70 -11.51
N ASP A 118 -13.93 2.38 -11.50
CA ASP A 118 -13.84 3.80 -11.11
C ASP A 118 -14.10 4.77 -12.29
N TYR A 119 -14.25 4.29 -13.51
CA TYR A 119 -14.39 5.14 -14.70
C TYR A 119 -15.84 5.29 -15.16
N GLY A 120 -16.07 6.24 -16.07
CA GLY A 120 -17.38 6.61 -16.57
C GLY A 120 -18.21 7.31 -15.51
N LYS A 121 -19.40 6.78 -15.20
CA LYS A 121 -20.33 7.39 -14.23
C LYS A 121 -19.81 7.41 -12.79
N ASN A 122 -18.81 6.58 -12.48
CA ASN A 122 -18.21 6.48 -11.16
C ASN A 122 -16.96 7.37 -11.00
N PHE A 123 -16.54 8.05 -12.09
CA PHE A 123 -15.33 8.86 -12.08
C PHE A 123 -15.48 10.08 -11.19
N MET A 124 -14.54 10.24 -10.25
CA MET A 124 -14.53 11.35 -9.31
C MET A 124 -13.59 12.45 -9.79
N LYS A 125 -13.97 13.72 -9.63
CA LYS A 125 -13.07 14.85 -9.92
C LYS A 125 -11.81 14.75 -9.06
N GLY A 126 -10.65 14.87 -9.70
CA GLY A 126 -9.35 14.73 -9.04
C GLY A 126 -9.03 13.29 -8.62
N TYR A 127 -9.64 12.29 -9.26
CA TYR A 127 -9.36 10.88 -9.00
C TYR A 127 -7.89 10.52 -9.22
N THR A 128 -7.33 9.81 -8.25
CA THR A 128 -6.13 8.97 -8.39
C THR A 128 -6.34 7.71 -7.54
N PRO A 129 -5.71 6.57 -7.87
CA PRO A 129 -5.84 5.34 -7.08
C PRO A 129 -5.40 5.50 -5.62
N GLU A 130 -4.42 6.36 -5.31
CA GLU A 130 -3.98 6.63 -3.94
C GLU A 130 -5.13 7.15 -3.08
N LYS A 131 -5.97 8.02 -3.63
CA LYS A 131 -7.10 8.63 -2.92
C LYS A 131 -8.19 7.62 -2.57
N LEU A 132 -8.15 6.42 -3.15
CA LEU A 132 -9.04 5.33 -2.77
C LEU A 132 -8.67 4.74 -1.42
N VAL A 133 -7.42 4.90 -0.98
CA VAL A 133 -6.91 4.40 0.30
C VAL A 133 -7.02 5.49 1.36
N LYS A 134 -7.68 5.17 2.47
CA LYS A 134 -7.59 5.94 3.71
C LYS A 134 -6.86 5.08 4.73
N ASN A 135 -5.69 5.55 5.18
CA ASN A 135 -4.86 4.82 6.13
C ASN A 135 -5.58 4.57 7.46
N ALA A 136 -5.18 3.49 8.13
CA ALA A 136 -5.62 3.23 9.49
C ALA A 136 -5.12 4.33 10.45
N GLU A 137 -5.93 4.67 11.44
CA GLU A 137 -5.66 5.80 12.33
C GLU A 137 -6.07 5.48 13.77
N PHE A 138 -5.16 5.68 14.72
CA PHE A 138 -5.50 5.65 16.14
C PHE A 138 -6.18 6.96 16.53
N PRO A 139 -7.21 6.96 17.39
CA PRO A 139 -7.78 8.19 17.91
C PRO A 139 -6.71 9.09 18.55
N GLY A 140 -6.53 10.31 18.01
CA GLY A 140 -5.44 11.23 18.42
C GLY A 140 -4.08 10.96 17.75
N GLY A 141 -4.05 10.10 16.72
CA GLY A 141 -2.89 9.80 15.90
C GLY A 141 -1.83 8.93 16.58
N THR A 142 -0.71 8.75 15.89
CA THR A 142 0.38 7.86 16.37
C THR A 142 1.04 8.34 17.66
N ILE A 143 0.97 9.63 17.98
CA ILE A 143 1.48 10.19 19.24
C ILE A 143 0.61 9.73 20.40
N ALA A 144 -0.73 9.80 20.27
CA ALA A 144 -1.64 9.31 21.30
C ALA A 144 -1.47 7.81 21.57
N PHE A 145 -1.26 7.01 20.51
CA PHE A 145 -0.95 5.58 20.66
C PHE A 145 0.34 5.34 21.46
N ARG A 146 1.42 6.07 21.13
CA ARG A 146 2.69 5.96 21.87
C ARG A 146 2.51 6.34 23.34
N ASN A 147 1.78 7.40 23.63
CA ASN A 147 1.50 7.82 25.01
C ASN A 147 0.71 6.77 25.78
N ALA A 148 -0.33 6.18 25.17
CA ALA A 148 -1.10 5.10 25.79
C ALA A 148 -0.20 3.89 26.11
N LEU A 149 0.71 3.52 25.20
CA LEU A 149 1.67 2.46 25.44
C LEU A 149 2.66 2.81 26.57
N PHE A 150 3.20 4.02 26.59
CA PHE A 150 4.10 4.48 27.66
C PHE A 150 3.42 4.41 29.02
N GLU A 151 2.17 4.81 29.15
CA GLU A 151 1.41 4.71 30.41
C GLU A 151 1.23 3.25 30.86
N LYS A 152 0.95 2.32 29.94
CA LYS A 152 0.84 0.89 30.27
C LYS A 152 2.17 0.28 30.72
N LEU A 153 3.27 0.72 30.13
CA LEU A 153 4.62 0.21 30.43
C LEU A 153 5.22 0.81 31.70
N ARG A 154 4.94 2.09 32.01
CA ARG A 154 5.41 2.75 33.24
C ARG A 154 5.01 1.99 34.50
N ASN A 155 3.84 1.35 34.47
CA ASN A 155 3.29 0.59 35.59
C ASN A 155 3.95 -0.79 35.81
N GLN A 156 4.98 -1.14 35.03
CA GLN A 156 5.57 -2.49 35.04
C GLN A 156 6.99 -2.58 35.63
N ASN A 157 7.52 -1.49 36.21
CA ASN A 157 8.87 -1.44 36.81
C ASN A 157 9.99 -1.96 35.89
N ILE A 158 9.92 -1.66 34.60
CA ILE A 158 10.90 -2.08 33.59
C ILE A 158 11.85 -0.91 33.28
N ASN A 159 13.15 -1.17 33.18
CA ASN A 159 14.07 -0.20 32.62
C ASN A 159 13.94 -0.15 31.09
N LEU A 160 13.33 0.93 30.59
CA LEU A 160 13.14 1.19 29.16
C LEU A 160 14.08 2.27 28.63
N LYS A 161 15.04 2.73 29.45
CA LYS A 161 15.93 3.82 29.11
C LYS A 161 16.70 3.51 27.82
N ASP A 162 16.65 4.46 26.89
CA ASP A 162 17.32 4.42 25.58
C ASP A 162 16.93 3.22 24.69
N LEU A 163 15.81 2.55 25.01
CA LEU A 163 15.32 1.43 24.22
C LEU A 163 14.65 1.94 22.94
N GLN A 164 15.06 1.37 21.81
CA GLN A 164 14.41 1.57 20.52
C GLN A 164 13.82 0.25 20.05
N ILE A 165 12.52 0.21 19.84
CA ILE A 165 11.83 -0.95 19.29
C ILE A 165 11.11 -0.61 18.00
N VAL A 166 10.88 -1.65 17.21
CA VAL A 166 9.91 -1.60 16.12
C VAL A 166 8.84 -2.63 16.42
N VAL A 167 7.61 -2.17 16.53
CA VAL A 167 6.45 -3.03 16.70
C VAL A 167 5.73 -3.14 15.36
N ASN A 168 5.31 -4.35 15.01
CA ASN A 168 4.46 -4.63 13.87
C ASN A 168 3.19 -5.33 14.35
N PHE A 169 2.04 -4.93 13.83
CA PHE A 169 0.76 -5.54 14.12
C PHE A 169 -0.19 -5.38 12.95
N THR A 170 -1.23 -6.21 12.91
CA THR A 170 -2.33 -6.08 11.95
C THR A 170 -3.50 -5.38 12.62
N ILE A 171 -4.08 -4.40 11.95
CA ILE A 171 -5.38 -3.81 12.31
C ILE A 171 -6.42 -4.50 11.44
N ASN A 172 -7.41 -5.15 12.03
CA ASN A 172 -8.49 -5.82 11.29
C ASN A 172 -9.55 -4.80 10.81
N LYS A 173 -10.63 -5.29 10.18
CA LYS A 173 -11.69 -4.45 9.63
C LYS A 173 -12.55 -3.79 10.73
N GLU A 174 -12.52 -4.34 11.93
CA GLU A 174 -13.23 -3.90 13.12
C GLU A 174 -12.41 -2.92 13.99
N GLY A 175 -11.15 -2.66 13.61
CA GLY A 175 -10.25 -1.76 14.32
C GLY A 175 -9.45 -2.41 15.46
N ASP A 176 -9.51 -3.74 15.59
CA ASP A 176 -8.80 -4.50 16.62
C ASP A 176 -7.40 -4.89 16.16
N LEU A 177 -6.50 -5.09 17.13
CA LEU A 177 -5.11 -5.44 16.91
C LEU A 177 -4.88 -6.95 16.96
N ASN A 178 -4.22 -7.48 15.94
CA ASN A 178 -3.87 -8.90 15.82
C ASN A 178 -2.39 -9.03 15.44
N ASN A 179 -1.80 -10.21 15.69
CA ASN A 179 -0.43 -10.55 15.27
C ASN A 179 0.62 -9.53 15.72
N ILE A 180 0.53 -9.07 16.97
CA ILE A 180 1.45 -8.08 17.53
C ILE A 180 2.82 -8.73 17.74
N ILE A 181 3.85 -8.16 17.13
CA ILE A 181 5.23 -8.62 17.25
C ILE A 181 6.16 -7.44 17.53
N VAL A 182 7.18 -7.68 18.36
CA VAL A 182 8.34 -6.80 18.48
C VAL A 182 9.38 -7.26 17.46
N GLU A 183 9.40 -6.59 16.30
CA GLU A 183 10.27 -6.92 15.16
C GLU A 183 11.74 -6.58 15.44
N LYS A 184 11.99 -5.45 16.10
CA LYS A 184 13.34 -5.00 16.45
C LYS A 184 13.41 -4.48 17.90
N PRO A 185 14.56 -4.64 18.57
CA PRO A 185 15.72 -5.43 18.13
C PRO A 185 15.46 -6.94 18.28
N GLN A 186 16.12 -7.76 17.47
CA GLN A 186 15.86 -9.21 17.46
C GLN A 186 16.27 -9.88 18.78
N ASN A 187 17.35 -9.42 19.40
CA ASN A 187 17.91 -9.92 20.65
C ASN A 187 17.26 -9.34 21.92
N LEU A 188 16.12 -8.64 21.81
CA LEU A 188 15.38 -8.20 22.99
C LEU A 188 14.92 -9.42 23.81
N GLY A 189 15.13 -9.39 25.12
CA GLY A 189 14.75 -10.49 26.02
C GLY A 189 13.26 -10.85 25.91
N LEU A 190 12.96 -12.15 25.97
CA LEU A 190 11.59 -12.67 25.76
C LEU A 190 10.58 -12.10 26.77
N ASP A 191 10.98 -11.95 28.03
CA ASP A 191 10.15 -11.34 29.07
C ASP A 191 9.75 -9.90 28.70
N LEU A 192 10.74 -9.09 28.28
CA LEU A 192 10.49 -7.71 27.87
C LEU A 192 9.63 -7.63 26.61
N LYS A 193 9.88 -8.49 25.61
CA LYS A 193 9.00 -8.58 24.42
C LYS A 193 7.57 -8.91 24.82
N SER A 194 7.36 -9.89 25.70
CA SER A 194 6.03 -10.29 26.17
C SER A 194 5.32 -9.16 26.91
N LYS A 195 6.03 -8.43 27.77
CA LYS A 195 5.50 -7.27 28.48
C LYS A 195 5.07 -6.15 27.53
N ILE A 196 5.88 -5.84 26.52
CA ILE A 196 5.53 -4.85 25.49
C ILE A 196 4.27 -5.28 24.73
N ILE A 197 4.21 -6.54 24.29
CA ILE A 197 3.05 -7.08 23.56
C ILE A 197 1.78 -6.98 24.42
N LYS A 198 1.83 -7.47 25.66
CA LYS A 198 0.70 -7.39 26.61
C LYS A 198 0.27 -5.95 26.87
N SER A 199 1.21 -5.01 26.93
CA SER A 199 0.90 -3.58 27.13
C SER A 199 0.10 -3.01 25.97
N ILE A 200 0.42 -3.43 24.74
CA ILE A 200 -0.32 -3.03 23.53
C ILE A 200 -1.72 -3.67 23.54
N GLU A 201 -1.82 -4.95 23.89
CA GLU A 201 -3.11 -5.66 24.00
C GLU A 201 -4.04 -5.02 25.04
N GLN A 202 -3.49 -4.39 26.09
CA GLN A 202 -4.25 -3.68 27.12
C GLN A 202 -4.73 -2.27 26.70
N ILE A 203 -4.39 -1.81 25.50
CA ILE A 203 -4.90 -0.55 24.94
C ILE A 203 -6.27 -0.83 24.33
N ASN A 204 -7.33 -0.57 25.10
CA ASN A 204 -8.72 -0.86 24.69
C ASN A 204 -9.28 0.10 23.63
N THR A 205 -8.56 1.18 23.30
CA THR A 205 -8.99 2.14 22.28
C THR A 205 -8.90 1.51 20.89
N LYS A 206 -10.03 1.39 20.20
CA LYS A 206 -10.08 0.85 18.84
C LYS A 206 -9.45 1.79 17.82
N TRP A 207 -8.75 1.22 16.85
CA TRP A 207 -8.26 1.95 15.69
C TRP A 207 -9.39 2.17 14.69
N LYS A 208 -9.35 3.28 13.97
CA LYS A 208 -10.06 3.39 12.71
C LYS A 208 -9.31 2.51 11.68
N PRO A 209 -9.97 1.50 11.08
CA PRO A 209 -9.31 0.61 10.13
C PRO A 209 -8.92 1.36 8.86
N GLN A 210 -7.94 0.81 8.13
CA GLN A 210 -7.69 1.25 6.77
C GLN A 210 -8.93 0.97 5.92
N SER A 211 -9.21 1.82 4.94
CA SER A 211 -10.28 1.58 3.97
C SER A 211 -9.78 1.72 2.55
N PHE A 212 -10.33 0.90 1.65
CA PHE A 212 -10.20 1.05 0.20
C PHE A 212 -11.58 1.28 -0.39
N ARG A 213 -11.79 2.39 -1.11
CA ARG A 213 -13.12 2.86 -1.55
C ARG A 213 -14.14 2.93 -0.40
N ASN A 214 -13.69 3.40 0.77
CA ASN A 214 -14.47 3.45 2.02
C ASN A 214 -14.90 2.08 2.57
N ILE A 215 -14.44 0.96 2.01
CA ILE A 215 -14.67 -0.38 2.54
C ILE A 215 -13.52 -0.70 3.50
N PRO A 216 -13.79 -1.03 4.77
CA PRO A 216 -12.75 -1.42 5.72
C PRO A 216 -11.97 -2.65 5.25
N VAL A 217 -10.64 -2.56 5.34
CA VAL A 217 -9.70 -3.63 4.99
C VAL A 217 -8.68 -3.80 6.11
N SER A 218 -8.23 -5.04 6.31
CA SER A 218 -7.15 -5.30 7.25
C SER A 218 -5.84 -4.73 6.72
N SER A 219 -5.05 -4.10 7.58
CA SER A 219 -3.79 -3.45 7.22
C SER A 219 -2.69 -3.79 8.22
N ARG A 220 -1.46 -3.96 7.75
CA ARG A 220 -0.29 -4.08 8.62
C ARG A 220 0.25 -2.70 8.96
N PHE A 221 0.60 -2.51 10.22
CA PHE A 221 1.12 -1.27 10.75
C PHE A 221 2.44 -1.52 11.44
N ARG A 222 3.44 -0.68 11.15
CA ARG A 222 4.81 -0.82 11.64
C ARG A 222 5.26 0.49 12.26
N ILE A 223 5.44 0.51 13.57
CA ILE A 223 5.74 1.72 14.33
C ILE A 223 7.12 1.60 14.98
N PRO A 224 8.07 2.49 14.64
CA PRO A 224 9.25 2.69 15.46
C PRO A 224 8.87 3.48 16.73
N ILE A 225 9.31 2.99 17.87
CA ILE A 225 9.06 3.57 19.19
C ILE A 225 10.41 3.69 19.90
N THR A 226 10.72 4.91 20.31
CA THR A 226 11.91 5.22 21.10
C THR A 226 11.47 5.65 22.48
N PHE A 227 11.96 4.95 23.50
CA PHE A 227 11.78 5.31 24.90
C PHE A 227 12.95 6.21 25.29
N LYS A 228 12.67 7.49 25.53
CA LYS A 228 13.66 8.41 26.09
C LYS A 228 13.54 8.35 27.61
N GLY A 229 14.67 8.16 28.28
CA GLY A 229 14.76 8.21 29.74
C GLY A 229 14.75 9.63 30.28
#